data_AF-A0A957IPJ1-F1
#
_entry.id   AF-A0A957IPJ1-F1
#
_cell.length_a   1.000
_cell.length_b   1.000
_cell.length_c   1.000
_cell.angle_alpha   90.00
_cell.angle_beta   90.00
_cell.angle_gamma   90.00
#
_symmetry.space_group_name_H-M   'P 1'
#
loop_
_entity.id
_entity.type
_entity.pdbx_description
1 polymer ?
#
loop_
_entity_poly.entity_id
_entity_poly.type
_entity_poly.pdbx_seq_one_letter_code
_entity_poly.pdbx_strand_id
1 'polypeptide(L)'
;ASAADIRCRATVNLQSTLQLPSILHNESTIRAWFNDPVGKTILQPMVVELMSNGGLFNNSDPSYIGMDKLNFLLDLPLRSFLHFQEDFLTQPADDIADMLLRQARSVRQ
;
A
#
# COMPACT_ATOMS: atom_id res chain seq x y z
N ALA A 1 -23.32 -29.54 28.20
CA ALA A 1 -22.97 -28.60 27.11
C ALA A 1 -21.73 -29.15 26.41
N SER A 2 -21.77 -29.30 25.09
CA SER A 2 -20.68 -29.82 24.25
C SER A 2 -20.25 -28.71 23.28
N ALA A 3 -19.01 -28.75 22.76
CA ALA A 3 -18.57 -27.84 21.69
C ALA A 3 -19.44 -27.92 20.42
N ALA A 4 -20.23 -29.00 20.28
CA ALA A 4 -21.23 -29.18 19.22
C ALA A 4 -22.61 -28.55 19.51
N ASP A 5 -22.88 -28.05 20.73
CA ASP A 5 -24.17 -27.45 21.12
C ASP A 5 -23.99 -25.98 21.53
N ILE A 6 -23.64 -25.14 20.55
CA ILE A 6 -23.57 -23.68 20.69
C ILE A 6 -24.87 -23.08 20.13
N ARG A 7 -25.74 -22.60 21.02
CA ARG A 7 -27.07 -22.04 20.65
C ARG A 7 -27.10 -20.52 20.52
N CYS A 8 -26.02 -19.84 20.85
CA CYS A 8 -25.93 -18.39 20.82
C CYS A 8 -24.58 -17.96 20.25
N ARG A 9 -24.59 -17.03 19.30
CA ARG A 9 -23.40 -16.42 18.70
C ARG A 9 -23.55 -14.91 18.70
N ALA A 10 -22.59 -14.21 19.28
CA ALA A 10 -22.48 -12.76 19.21
C ALA A 10 -21.23 -12.40 18.39
N THR A 11 -21.39 -11.53 17.40
CA THR A 11 -20.27 -10.98 16.63
C THR A 11 -19.79 -9.70 17.30
N VAL A 12 -18.50 -9.62 17.59
CA VAL A 12 -17.86 -8.42 18.13
C VAL A 12 -16.80 -7.92 17.16
N ASN A 13 -16.65 -6.60 17.07
CA ASN A 13 -15.51 -5.99 16.38
C ASN A 13 -14.42 -5.72 17.41
N LEU A 14 -13.29 -6.41 17.28
CA LEU A 14 -12.12 -6.19 18.11
C LEU A 14 -11.24 -5.10 17.48
N GLN A 15 -10.88 -4.10 18.28
CA GLN A 15 -9.90 -3.08 17.90
C GLN A 15 -8.63 -3.30 18.72
N SER A 16 -7.50 -3.48 18.06
CA SER A 16 -6.19 -3.53 18.73
C SER A 16 -5.86 -2.16 19.32
N THR A 17 -5.49 -2.11 20.60
CA THR A 17 -4.96 -0.90 21.26
C THR A 17 -3.44 -0.79 21.15
N LEU A 18 -2.77 -1.84 20.66
CA LEU A 18 -1.32 -1.87 20.45
C LEU A 18 -0.97 -1.39 19.04
N GLN A 19 -0.03 -0.45 18.95
CA GLN A 19 0.62 -0.09 17.70
C GLN A 19 1.56 -1.22 17.27
N LEU A 20 1.08 -2.03 16.33
CA LEU A 20 1.84 -3.13 15.77
C LEU A 20 2.99 -2.62 14.90
N PRO A 21 4.07 -3.43 14.73
CA PRO A 21 5.12 -3.07 13.78
C PRO A 21 4.54 -2.90 12.41
N SER A 22 5.13 -1.98 11.65
CA SER A 22 5.04 -2.15 10.21
C SER A 22 5.70 -3.47 9.82
N ILE A 23 4.96 -4.30 9.10
CA ILE A 23 5.42 -5.59 8.56
C ILE A 23 5.87 -5.46 7.10
N LEU A 24 6.00 -4.23 6.61
CA LEU A 24 6.37 -3.95 5.23
C LEU A 24 7.77 -4.47 4.92
N HIS A 25 7.91 -5.02 3.72
CA HIS A 25 9.11 -5.60 3.17
C HIS A 25 9.21 -5.28 1.66
N ASN A 26 10.27 -5.75 1.01
CA ASN A 26 10.56 -5.42 -0.39
C ASN A 26 9.41 -5.80 -1.35
N GLU A 27 8.86 -7.01 -1.16
CA GLU A 27 7.75 -7.52 -1.97
C GLU A 27 6.36 -7.02 -1.51
N SER A 28 6.29 -6.05 -0.59
CA SER A 28 4.99 -5.53 -0.14
C SER A 28 4.32 -4.73 -1.23
N THR A 29 3.06 -5.05 -1.49
CA THR A 29 2.25 -4.43 -2.55
C THR A 29 1.84 -3.02 -2.17
N ILE A 30 1.50 -2.18 -3.16
CA ILE A 30 0.95 -0.84 -2.91
C ILE A 30 -0.26 -0.90 -1.95
N ARG A 31 -1.14 -1.90 -2.10
CA ARG A 31 -2.27 -2.14 -1.19
C ARG A 31 -1.80 -2.43 0.24
N ALA A 32 -0.74 -3.23 0.41
CA ALA A 32 -0.17 -3.48 1.72
C ALA A 32 0.38 -2.20 2.36
N TRP A 33 1.03 -1.35 1.58
CA TRP A 33 1.51 -0.04 2.03
C TRP A 33 0.37 0.88 2.47
N PHE A 34 -0.74 0.93 1.75
CA PHE A 34 -1.91 1.75 2.15
C PHE A 34 -2.70 1.20 3.33
N ASN A 35 -2.66 -0.10 3.55
CA ASN A 35 -3.28 -0.75 4.71
C ASN A 35 -2.42 -0.65 5.97
N ASP A 36 -1.12 -0.43 5.83
CA ASP A 36 -0.21 -0.16 6.94
C ASP A 36 -0.34 1.31 7.38
N PRO A 37 -0.63 1.61 8.66
CA PRO A 37 -0.78 2.99 9.14
C PRO A 37 0.47 3.85 8.90
N VAL A 38 1.66 3.29 9.08
CA VAL A 38 2.94 3.98 8.88
C VAL A 38 3.24 4.09 7.39
N GLY A 39 3.08 2.98 6.66
CA GLY A 39 3.27 2.91 5.22
C GLY A 39 2.42 3.93 4.47
N LYS A 40 1.15 4.07 4.85
CA LYS A 40 0.22 5.04 4.27
C LYS A 40 0.71 6.47 4.46
N THR A 41 1.10 6.85 5.68
CA THR A 41 1.59 8.21 5.96
C THR A 41 2.84 8.55 5.16
N ILE A 42 3.73 7.58 4.95
CA ILE A 42 4.97 7.76 4.20
C ILE A 42 4.73 7.80 2.68
N LEU A 43 3.90 6.89 2.15
CA LEU A 43 3.68 6.73 0.71
C LEU A 43 2.71 7.76 0.14
N GLN A 44 1.72 8.21 0.92
CA GLN A 44 0.64 9.08 0.45
C GLN A 44 1.13 10.41 -0.19
N PRO A 45 2.08 11.16 0.39
CA PRO A 45 2.57 12.40 -0.22
C PRO A 45 3.16 12.17 -1.61
N MET A 46 3.97 11.11 -1.76
CA MET A 46 4.58 10.76 -3.04
C MET A 46 3.54 10.39 -4.10
N VAL A 47 2.52 9.62 -3.73
CA VAL A 47 1.44 9.25 -4.65
C VAL A 47 0.64 10.48 -5.10
N VAL A 48 0.39 11.44 -4.20
CA VAL A 48 -0.27 12.71 -4.55
C VAL A 48 0.57 13.55 -5.50
N GLU A 49 1.87 13.65 -5.26
CA GLU A 49 2.81 14.35 -6.16
C GLU A 49 2.85 13.68 -7.54
N LEU A 50 2.92 12.35 -7.58
CA LEU A 50 2.93 11.59 -8.82
C LEU A 50 1.67 11.85 -9.65
N MET A 51 0.47 11.82 -9.02
CA MET A 51 -0.79 12.16 -9.68
C MET A 51 -0.82 13.60 -10.20
N SER A 52 -0.24 14.54 -9.45
CA SER A 52 -0.20 15.95 -9.83
C SER A 52 0.70 16.21 -11.04
N ASN A 53 1.77 15.41 -11.17
CA ASN A 53 2.73 15.49 -12.28
C ASN A 53 2.31 14.65 -13.52
N GLY A 54 1.09 14.09 -13.52
CA GLY A 54 0.56 13.28 -14.63
C GLY A 54 0.94 11.79 -14.58
N GLY A 55 1.57 11.34 -13.49
CA GLY A 55 1.80 9.94 -13.18
C GLY A 55 0.58 9.25 -12.54
N LEU A 56 0.70 7.94 -12.30
CA LEU A 56 -0.39 6.94 -12.25
C LEU A 56 -1.03 6.67 -13.62
N PHE A 57 -0.12 6.60 -14.61
CA PHE A 57 -0.28 6.19 -16.00
C PHE A 57 -1.23 7.08 -16.82
N ASN A 58 -0.75 8.29 -17.14
CA ASN A 58 -1.32 9.29 -18.05
C ASN A 58 -2.50 8.78 -18.93
N ASN A 59 -3.71 9.18 -18.54
CA ASN A 59 -5.02 8.78 -19.08
C ASN A 59 -5.12 8.83 -20.60
N SER A 60 -5.50 7.71 -21.22
CA SER A 60 -6.00 7.71 -22.62
C SER A 60 -7.21 6.79 -22.86
N ASP A 61 -7.95 6.35 -21.83
CA ASP A 61 -9.32 5.87 -22.09
C ASP A 61 -10.22 5.81 -20.83
N PRO A 62 -11.43 6.43 -20.82
CA PRO A 62 -12.26 6.57 -19.61
C PRO A 62 -13.19 5.39 -19.31
N SER A 63 -13.15 4.27 -20.03
CA SER A 63 -14.26 3.29 -19.98
C SER A 63 -13.83 1.86 -19.63
N TYR A 64 -14.38 1.37 -18.51
CA TYR A 64 -14.44 -0.01 -17.98
C TYR A 64 -13.12 -0.77 -17.70
N ILE A 65 -12.08 -0.58 -18.51
CA ILE A 65 -10.75 -1.22 -18.38
C ILE A 65 -9.88 -0.51 -17.31
N GLY A 66 -10.25 0.72 -16.90
CA GLY A 66 -9.50 1.51 -15.92
C GLY A 66 -9.56 0.98 -14.48
N MET A 67 -10.72 0.48 -14.02
CA MET A 67 -10.87 0.00 -12.63
C MET A 67 -10.10 -1.30 -12.37
N ASP A 68 -10.09 -2.23 -13.33
CA ASP A 68 -9.34 -3.48 -13.20
C ASP A 68 -7.82 -3.25 -13.26
N LYS A 69 -7.38 -2.31 -14.10
CA LYS A 69 -5.98 -1.87 -14.13
C LYS A 69 -5.57 -1.24 -12.80
N LEU A 70 -6.39 -0.35 -12.23
CA LEU A 70 -6.11 0.23 -10.92
C LEU A 70 -6.04 -0.84 -9.82
N ASN A 71 -6.97 -1.80 -9.82
CA ASN A 71 -6.94 -2.92 -8.86
C ASN A 71 -5.67 -3.76 -9.00
N PHE A 72 -5.25 -4.06 -10.22
CA PHE A 72 -4.00 -4.76 -10.50
C PHE A 72 -2.77 -3.97 -10.03
N LEU A 73 -2.73 -2.66 -10.27
CA LEU A 73 -1.63 -1.79 -9.83
C LEU A 73 -1.47 -1.77 -8.31
N LEU A 74 -2.59 -1.79 -7.57
CA LEU A 74 -2.56 -1.88 -6.12
C LEU A 74 -1.94 -3.20 -5.63
N ASP A 75 -2.00 -4.26 -6.43
CA ASP A 75 -1.45 -5.58 -6.11
C ASP A 75 0.00 -5.78 -6.58
N LEU A 76 0.60 -4.80 -7.24
CA LEU A 76 2.02 -4.83 -7.57
C LEU A 76 2.91 -4.48 -6.38
N PRO A 77 4.11 -5.08 -6.27
CA PRO A 77 5.14 -4.62 -5.34
C PRO A 77 5.46 -3.14 -5.56
N LEU A 78 5.68 -2.38 -4.47
CA LEU A 78 6.00 -0.95 -4.54
C LEU A 78 7.18 -0.67 -5.49
N ARG A 79 8.25 -1.47 -5.41
CA ARG A 79 9.42 -1.33 -6.27
C ARG A 79 9.07 -1.44 -7.75
N SER A 80 8.31 -2.47 -8.14
CA SER A 80 7.86 -2.65 -9.52
C SER A 80 6.98 -1.50 -9.99
N PHE A 81 6.07 -1.03 -9.13
CA PHE A 81 5.25 0.14 -9.42
C PHE A 81 6.11 1.39 -9.71
N LEU A 82 7.16 1.63 -8.92
CA LEU A 82 8.06 2.76 -9.11
C LEU A 82 8.86 2.67 -10.42
N HIS A 83 9.32 1.48 -10.80
CA HIS A 83 9.97 1.26 -12.10
C HIS A 83 9.06 1.62 -13.27
N PHE A 84 7.75 1.38 -13.16
CA PHE A 84 6.81 1.81 -14.20
C PHE A 84 6.57 3.32 -14.27
N GLN A 85 7.03 4.08 -13.28
CA GLN A 85 6.82 5.53 -13.18
C GLN A 85 8.15 6.30 -13.24
N GLU A 86 9.23 5.63 -13.64
CA GLU A 86 10.61 6.14 -13.56
C GLU A 86 10.80 7.50 -14.24
N ASP A 87 10.10 7.77 -15.35
CA ASP A 87 10.11 9.06 -16.05
C ASP A 87 9.63 10.25 -15.19
N PHE A 88 8.86 9.97 -14.14
CA PHE A 88 8.27 10.97 -13.23
C PHE A 88 8.98 11.02 -11.87
N LEU A 89 10.03 10.21 -11.67
CA LEU A 89 10.77 10.15 -10.42
C LEU A 89 11.98 11.07 -10.43
N THR A 90 12.32 11.62 -9.26
CA THR A 90 13.49 12.48 -9.07
C THR A 90 14.81 11.72 -8.90
N GLN A 91 14.72 10.41 -8.62
CA GLN A 91 15.85 9.50 -8.39
C GLN A 91 15.43 8.07 -8.78
N PRO A 92 16.38 7.11 -8.88
CA PRO A 92 16.09 5.74 -9.31
C PRO A 92 15.01 5.07 -8.44
N ALA A 93 14.12 4.31 -9.09
CA ALA A 93 13.00 3.63 -8.43
C ALA A 93 13.47 2.74 -7.26
N ASP A 94 14.61 2.07 -7.43
CA ASP A 94 15.19 1.20 -6.42
C ASP A 94 15.64 1.95 -5.15
N ASP A 95 16.24 3.12 -5.33
CA ASP A 95 16.70 3.96 -4.23
C ASP A 95 15.53 4.55 -3.45
N ILE A 96 14.45 4.94 -4.14
CA ILE A 96 13.22 5.40 -3.49
C ILE A 96 12.58 4.27 -2.69
N ALA A 97 12.42 3.08 -3.30
CA ALA A 97 11.82 1.93 -2.62
C ALA A 97 12.57 1.57 -1.33
N ASP A 98 13.91 1.55 -1.39
CA ASP A 98 14.76 1.32 -0.24
C ASP A 98 14.63 2.40 0.83
N MET A 99 14.61 3.67 0.41
CA MET A 99 14.46 4.81 1.33
C MET A 99 13.12 4.73 2.09
N LEU A 100 12.02 4.52 1.37
CA LEU A 100 10.68 4.42 1.98
C LEU A 100 10.63 3.24 2.95
N LEU A 101 11.21 2.09 2.56
CA LEU A 101 11.23 0.90 3.41
C LEU A 101 12.07 1.10 4.68
N ARG A 102 13.21 1.80 4.58
CA ARG A 102 13.99 2.21 5.76
C ARG A 102 13.20 3.15 6.65
N GLN A 103 12.49 4.11 6.07
CA GLN A 103 11.66 5.04 6.84
C GLN A 103 10.56 4.30 7.59
N ALA A 104 9.81 3.41 6.94
CA ALA A 104 8.77 2.59 7.57
C ALA A 104 9.32 1.74 8.73
N ARG A 105 10.54 1.22 8.59
CA ARG A 105 11.23 0.47 9.66
C ARG A 105 11.74 1.38 10.78
N SER A 106 12.09 2.63 10.49
CA SER A 106 12.60 3.59 11.47
C SER A 106 11.52 4.20 12.37
N VAL A 107 10.23 4.11 11.99
CA VAL A 107 9.09 4.52 12.85
C VAL A 107 8.88 3.52 14.00
N ARG A 108 9.97 2.90 14.49
CA ARG A 108 9.97 1.95 15.59
C ARG A 108 11.24 2.08 16.45
N GLN A 109 11.17 3.01 17.40
CA GLN A 109 11.33 2.76 18.84
C GLN A 109 10.35 3.64 19.59
#